data_AF-A0A8X6FRQ4-F1
#
_entry.id   AF-A0A8X6FRQ4-F1
#
_cell.length_a   1.000
_cell.length_b   1.000
_cell.length_c   1.000
_cell.angle_alpha   90.00
_cell.angle_beta   90.00
_cell.angle_gamma   90.00
#
_symmetry.space_group_name_H-M   'P 1'
#
loop_
_entity.id
_entity.type
_entity.pdbx_description
1 polymer ?
#
loop_
_entity_poly.entity_id
_entity_poly.type
_entity_poly.pdbx_seq_one_letter_code
_entity_poly.pdbx_strand_id
1 'polypeptide(L)'
;MAKQHMQRLRAAESQEEHDARIVKIRQHISVIQETESVEQREIRLSALRMHNSQVRADETPEQREVRLSALRMHSSQVRKAEKSQIEAFNKTINIFCDKVCEICTKRSNPNQVTNHKIKLSTASYLPAELTSKGTILLCLQAANAVLWFWRTLQEQQY
;
A
#
# COMPACT_ATOMS: atom_id res chain seq x y z
N MET A 1 3.18 50.60 -6.54
CA MET A 1 3.52 50.54 -5.10
C MET A 1 3.12 49.21 -4.44
N ALA A 2 1.84 48.87 -4.26
CA ALA A 2 1.43 47.64 -3.52
C ALA A 2 1.91 46.30 -4.13
N LYS A 3 1.83 46.12 -5.46
CA LYS A 3 2.33 44.91 -6.14
C LYS A 3 3.84 44.71 -5.94
N GLN A 4 4.62 45.80 -6.04
CA GLN A 4 6.08 45.78 -5.85
C GLN A 4 6.46 45.51 -4.39
N HIS A 5 5.71 46.06 -3.44
CA HIS A 5 5.89 45.77 -2.02
C HIS A 5 5.63 44.28 -1.71
N MET A 6 4.52 43.72 -2.22
CA MET A 6 4.20 42.29 -2.07
C MET A 6 5.25 41.38 -2.72
N GLN A 7 5.79 41.75 -3.89
CA GLN A 7 6.88 41.00 -4.52
C GLN A 7 8.15 40.99 -3.68
N ARG A 8 8.51 42.13 -3.07
CA ARG A 8 9.66 42.21 -2.16
C ARG A 8 9.47 41.34 -0.91
N LEU A 9 8.28 41.35 -0.33
CA LEU A 9 7.96 40.48 0.81
C LEU A 9 8.05 38.99 0.44
N ARG A 10 7.53 38.59 -0.73
CA ARG A 10 7.65 37.21 -1.21
C ARG A 10 9.10 36.81 -1.51
N ALA A 11 9.92 37.73 -2.01
CA ALA A 11 11.33 37.47 -2.30
C ALA A 11 12.19 37.38 -1.03
N ALA A 12 11.76 38.04 0.05
CA ALA A 12 12.44 38.01 1.36
C ALA A 12 11.91 36.90 2.29
N GLU A 13 10.89 36.16 1.85
CA GLU A 13 10.25 35.09 2.62
C GLU A 13 11.22 33.93 2.84
N SER A 14 11.26 33.40 4.06
CA SER A 14 11.99 32.16 4.34
C SER A 14 11.29 30.95 3.73
N GLN A 15 12.01 29.83 3.61
CA GLN A 15 11.41 28.59 3.10
C GLN A 15 10.23 28.11 3.97
N GLU A 16 10.34 28.25 5.30
CA GLU A 16 9.28 27.86 6.24
C GLU A 16 8.03 28.73 6.09
N GLU A 17 8.20 30.05 5.98
CA GLU A 17 7.10 30.99 5.76
C GLU A 17 6.43 30.74 4.40
N HIS A 18 7.24 30.50 3.36
CA HIS A 18 6.75 30.14 2.03
C HIS A 18 5.87 28.89 2.09
N ASP A 19 6.34 27.83 2.73
CA ASP A 19 5.62 26.57 2.80
C ASP A 19 4.35 26.70 3.65
N ALA A 20 4.41 27.42 4.77
CA ALA A 20 3.23 27.74 5.58
C ALA A 20 2.17 28.52 4.77
N ARG A 21 2.61 29.49 3.96
CA ARG A 21 1.72 30.25 3.08
C ARG A 21 1.12 29.38 1.98
N ILE A 22 1.90 28.51 1.34
CA ILE A 22 1.40 27.58 0.32
C ILE A 22 0.38 26.60 0.93
N VAL A 23 0.63 26.07 2.13
CA VAL A 23 -0.32 25.20 2.85
C VAL A 23 -1.63 25.94 3.09
N LYS A 24 -1.57 27.18 3.60
CA LYS A 24 -2.77 27.99 3.85
C LYS A 24 -3.56 28.26 2.57
N ILE A 25 -2.88 28.54 1.46
CA ILE A 25 -3.52 28.74 0.15
C ILE A 25 -4.21 27.44 -0.32
N ARG A 26 -3.53 26.30 -0.22
CA ARG A 26 -4.10 24.99 -0.60
C ARG A 26 -5.34 24.66 0.22
N GLN A 27 -5.30 24.89 1.54
CA GLN A 27 -6.45 24.70 2.42
C GLN A 27 -7.64 25.59 2.01
N HIS A 28 -7.39 26.87 1.75
CA HIS A 28 -8.43 27.79 1.33
C HIS A 28 -9.06 27.37 -0.01
N ILE A 29 -8.25 26.96 -0.99
CA ILE A 29 -8.74 26.44 -2.28
C ILE A 29 -9.55 25.16 -2.09
N SER A 30 -9.12 24.24 -1.22
CA SER A 30 -9.86 23.01 -0.91
C SER A 30 -11.25 23.33 -0.38
N VAL A 31 -11.36 24.21 0.60
CA VAL A 31 -12.64 24.62 1.19
C VAL A 31 -13.56 25.25 0.13
N ILE A 32 -13.03 26.12 -0.74
CA ILE A 32 -13.82 26.69 -1.83
C ILE A 32 -14.32 25.61 -2.78
N GLN A 33 -13.46 24.66 -3.18
CA GLN A 33 -13.82 23.59 -4.11
C GLN A 33 -14.77 22.55 -3.49
N GLU A 34 -14.74 22.35 -2.18
CA GLU A 34 -15.66 21.46 -1.47
C GLU A 34 -17.06 22.08 -1.32
N THR A 35 -17.14 23.41 -1.23
CA THR A 35 -18.38 24.16 -1.07
C THR A 35 -18.95 24.71 -2.38
N GLU A 36 -18.27 24.46 -3.51
CA GLU A 36 -18.70 24.97 -4.82
C GLU A 36 -20.00 24.30 -5.29
N SER A 37 -20.88 25.07 -5.93
CA SER A 37 -22.06 24.48 -6.60
C SER A 37 -21.65 23.69 -7.84
N VAL A 38 -22.53 22.82 -8.34
CA VAL A 38 -22.29 22.08 -9.57
C VAL A 38 -22.07 23.02 -10.77
N GLU A 39 -22.81 24.12 -10.84
CA GLU A 39 -22.65 25.14 -11.89
C GLU A 39 -21.30 25.86 -11.79
N GLN A 40 -20.89 26.25 -10.57
CA GLN A 40 -19.59 26.87 -10.33
C GLN A 40 -18.44 25.93 -10.70
N ARG A 41 -18.57 24.65 -10.36
CA ARG A 41 -17.62 23.61 -10.75
C ARG A 41 -17.50 23.50 -12.26
N GLU A 42 -18.63 23.44 -12.98
CA GLU A 42 -18.61 23.33 -14.44
C GLU A 42 -18.03 24.58 -15.11
N ILE A 43 -18.32 25.78 -14.62
CA ILE A 43 -17.69 27.02 -15.10
C ILE A 43 -16.17 26.95 -14.92
N ARG A 44 -15.70 26.54 -13.73
CA ARG A 44 -14.28 26.39 -13.41
C ARG A 44 -13.60 25.35 -14.31
N LEU A 45 -14.21 24.19 -14.50
CA LEU A 45 -13.69 23.13 -15.36
C LEU A 45 -13.70 23.53 -16.85
N SER A 46 -14.73 24.23 -17.30
CA SER A 46 -14.82 24.78 -18.65
C SER A 46 -13.70 25.78 -18.92
N ALA A 47 -13.50 26.75 -18.01
CA ALA A 47 -12.41 27.71 -18.08
C ALA A 47 -11.03 27.01 -18.12
N LEU A 48 -10.84 25.98 -17.29
CA LEU A 48 -9.60 25.20 -17.28
C LEU A 48 -9.38 24.44 -18.60
N ARG A 49 -10.42 23.85 -19.18
CA ARG A 49 -10.36 23.17 -20.49
C ARG A 49 -9.98 24.14 -21.61
N MET A 50 -10.60 25.33 -21.64
CA MET A 50 -10.27 26.37 -22.62
C MET A 50 -8.83 26.85 -22.48
N HIS A 51 -8.39 27.16 -21.25
CA HIS A 51 -7.01 27.56 -20.98
C HIS A 51 -6.01 26.49 -21.44
N ASN A 52 -6.25 25.22 -21.10
CA ASN A 52 -5.39 24.13 -21.51
C ASN A 52 -5.36 23.97 -23.04
N SER A 53 -6.51 24.12 -23.72
CA SER A 53 -6.56 24.09 -25.18
C SER A 53 -5.73 25.21 -25.79
N GLN A 54 -5.79 26.42 -25.25
CA GLN A 54 -4.99 27.55 -25.71
C GLN A 54 -3.50 27.30 -25.50
N VAL A 55 -3.09 26.86 -24.31
CA VAL A 55 -1.70 26.48 -24.03
C VAL A 55 -1.21 25.42 -25.01
N ARG A 56 -2.04 24.42 -25.35
CA ARG A 56 -1.69 23.39 -26.34
C ARG A 56 -1.55 23.93 -27.75
N ALA A 57 -2.35 24.93 -28.13
CA ALA A 57 -2.27 25.56 -29.44
C ALA A 57 -1.00 26.42 -29.58
N ASP A 58 -0.57 27.04 -28.48
CA ASP A 58 0.60 27.93 -28.43
C ASP A 58 1.92 27.19 -28.13
N GLU A 59 1.89 25.86 -27.94
CA GLU A 59 3.08 25.04 -27.67
C GLU A 59 4.07 25.07 -28.84
N THR A 60 5.36 25.31 -28.56
CA THR A 60 6.42 25.08 -29.56
C THR A 60 6.60 23.58 -29.81
N PRO A 61 7.19 23.18 -30.95
CA PRO A 61 7.50 21.77 -31.22
C PRO A 61 8.32 21.10 -30.11
N GLU A 62 9.28 21.82 -29.52
CA GLU A 62 10.13 21.31 -28.43
C GLU A 62 9.32 21.09 -27.15
N GLN A 63 8.47 22.06 -26.77
CA GLN A 63 7.57 21.94 -25.61
C GLN A 63 6.60 20.77 -25.77
N ARG A 64 6.07 20.60 -26.99
CA ARG A 64 5.22 19.46 -27.34
C ARG A 64 5.95 18.14 -27.17
N GLU A 65 7.19 18.01 -27.63
CA GLU A 65 7.97 16.78 -27.48
C GLU A 65 8.32 16.47 -26.02
N VAL A 66 8.70 17.48 -25.23
CA VAL A 66 8.94 17.31 -23.78
C VAL A 66 7.69 16.74 -23.10
N ARG A 67 6.53 17.33 -23.39
CA ARG A 67 5.26 16.87 -22.84
C ARG A 67 4.91 15.45 -23.27
N LEU A 68 5.02 15.14 -24.57
CA LEU A 68 4.70 13.81 -25.08
C LEU A 68 5.65 12.75 -24.53
N SER A 69 6.94 13.09 -24.37
CA SER A 69 7.92 12.24 -23.69
C SER A 69 7.51 11.94 -22.25
N ALA A 70 7.15 12.97 -21.48
CA ALA A 70 6.66 12.79 -20.10
C ALA A 70 5.40 11.90 -20.05
N LEU A 71 4.45 12.10 -20.98
CA LEU A 71 3.24 11.28 -21.06
C LEU A 71 3.54 9.82 -21.40
N ARG A 72 4.48 9.56 -22.33
CA ARG A 72 4.94 8.21 -22.68
C ARG A 72 5.57 7.52 -21.48
N MET A 73 6.42 8.22 -20.73
CA MET A 73 7.06 7.71 -19.52
C MET A 73 6.04 7.38 -18.43
N HIS A 74 5.13 8.31 -18.12
CA HIS A 74 4.07 8.09 -17.16
C HIS A 74 3.21 6.87 -17.53
N SER A 75 2.75 6.82 -18.79
CA SER A 75 1.93 5.71 -19.29
C SER A 75 2.66 4.36 -19.21
N SER A 76 3.97 4.34 -19.45
CA SER A 76 4.81 3.15 -19.30
C SER A 76 4.89 2.70 -17.84
N GLN A 77 5.07 3.65 -16.90
CA GLN A 77 5.11 3.35 -15.46
C GLN A 77 3.78 2.79 -14.96
N VAL A 78 2.66 3.41 -15.34
CA VAL A 78 1.31 2.92 -14.97
C VAL A 78 1.09 1.49 -15.46
N ARG A 79 1.35 1.21 -16.74
CA ARG A 79 1.20 -0.15 -17.28
C ARG A 79 2.11 -1.18 -16.59
N LYS A 80 3.34 -0.80 -16.23
CA LYS A 80 4.24 -1.67 -15.47
C LYS A 80 3.68 -1.97 -14.08
N ALA A 81 3.16 -0.96 -13.38
CA ALA A 81 2.54 -1.12 -12.08
C ALA A 81 1.31 -2.04 -12.15
N GLU A 82 0.42 -1.82 -13.11
CA GLU A 82 -0.75 -2.68 -13.35
C GLU A 82 -0.33 -4.13 -13.63
N LYS A 83 0.65 -4.34 -14.52
CA LYS A 83 1.17 -5.69 -14.80
C LYS A 83 1.72 -6.37 -13.54
N SER A 84 2.47 -5.62 -12.72
CA SER A 84 3.00 -6.14 -11.46
C SER A 84 1.89 -6.52 -10.47
N GLN A 85 0.83 -5.73 -10.39
CA GLN A 85 -0.34 -6.06 -9.56
C GLN A 85 -1.05 -7.32 -10.06
N ILE A 86 -1.26 -7.44 -11.36
CA ILE A 86 -1.86 -8.63 -11.98
C ILE A 86 -1.00 -9.86 -11.72
N GLU A 87 0.32 -9.75 -11.86
CA GLU A 87 1.26 -10.85 -11.60
C GLU A 87 1.24 -11.25 -10.11
N ALA A 88 1.22 -10.29 -9.19
CA ALA A 88 1.10 -10.56 -7.77
C ALA A 88 -0.23 -11.24 -7.40
N PHE A 89 -1.34 -10.79 -8.00
CA PHE A 89 -2.65 -11.41 -7.85
C PHE A 89 -2.63 -12.86 -8.38
N ASN A 90 -2.16 -13.05 -9.61
CA ASN A 90 -2.04 -14.37 -10.23
C ASN A 90 -1.16 -15.31 -9.40
N LYS A 91 -0.04 -14.82 -8.87
CA LYS A 91 0.80 -15.60 -7.97
C LYS A 91 0.05 -16.03 -6.72
N THR A 92 -0.81 -15.16 -6.18
CA THR A 92 -1.56 -15.41 -4.95
C THR A 92 -2.70 -16.42 -5.16
N ILE A 93 -3.50 -16.27 -6.22
CA ILE A 93 -4.63 -17.18 -6.47
C ILE A 93 -4.18 -18.60 -6.88
N ASN A 94 -3.00 -18.71 -7.47
CA ASN A 94 -2.43 -20.00 -7.86
C ASN A 94 -1.66 -20.69 -6.72
N ILE A 95 -1.76 -20.18 -5.48
CA ILE A 95 -1.28 -20.89 -4.29
C ILE A 95 -2.34 -21.92 -3.90
N PHE A 96 -2.06 -23.19 -4.19
CA PHE A 96 -2.92 -24.31 -3.81
C PHE A 96 -2.72 -24.73 -2.35
N CYS A 97 -3.79 -25.15 -1.70
CA CYS A 97 -3.76 -25.74 -0.36
C CYS A 97 -3.31 -27.21 -0.41
N ASP A 98 -2.02 -27.42 -0.66
CA ASP A 98 -1.42 -28.76 -0.79
C ASP A 98 -0.77 -29.27 0.50
N LYS A 99 -0.53 -28.38 1.48
CA LYS A 99 0.12 -28.75 2.74
C LYS A 99 -0.89 -29.32 3.72
N VAL A 100 -0.61 -30.51 4.24
CA VAL A 100 -1.48 -31.22 5.18
C VAL A 100 -0.92 -31.03 6.59
N CYS A 101 -1.76 -30.52 7.49
CA CYS A 101 -1.43 -30.44 8.91
C CYS A 101 -1.36 -31.85 9.51
N GLU A 102 -0.28 -32.19 10.19
CA GLU A 102 -0.08 -33.54 10.76
C GLU A 102 -0.91 -33.80 12.02
N ILE A 103 -1.50 -32.77 12.64
CA ILE A 103 -2.42 -32.91 13.78
C ILE A 103 -3.88 -32.99 13.33
N CYS A 104 -4.35 -31.98 12.58
CA CYS A 104 -5.77 -31.87 12.25
C CYS A 104 -6.13 -32.31 10.83
N THR A 105 -5.15 -32.78 10.06
CA THR A 105 -5.26 -33.29 8.66
C THR A 105 -5.86 -32.31 7.64
N LYS A 106 -6.17 -31.08 8.06
CA LYS A 106 -6.64 -30.02 7.17
C LYS A 106 -5.56 -29.64 6.17
N ARG A 107 -5.98 -29.46 4.92
CA ARG A 107 -5.19 -28.81 3.87
C ARG A 107 -5.10 -27.32 4.14
N SER A 108 -3.92 -26.76 3.98
CA SER A 108 -3.63 -25.35 4.25
C SER A 108 -2.66 -24.82 3.21
N ASN A 109 -2.70 -23.52 2.96
CA ASN A 109 -1.74 -22.90 2.06
C ASN A 109 -0.33 -22.97 2.68
N PRO A 110 0.74 -22.98 1.87
CA PRO A 110 2.12 -22.98 2.36
C PRO A 110 2.45 -21.86 3.37
N ASN A 111 1.79 -20.71 3.26
CA ASN A 111 1.94 -19.57 4.18
C ASN A 111 1.12 -19.69 5.48
N GLN A 112 0.28 -20.72 5.61
CA GLN A 112 -0.57 -20.99 6.77
C GLN A 112 -0.09 -22.20 7.57
N VAL A 113 1.06 -22.76 7.22
CA VAL A 113 1.68 -23.87 7.92
C VAL A 113 3.07 -23.52 8.41
N THR A 114 3.50 -24.20 9.46
CA THR A 114 4.77 -23.95 10.14
C THR A 114 5.34 -25.28 10.63
N ASN A 115 6.66 -25.43 10.50
CA ASN A 115 7.38 -26.56 11.07
C ASN A 115 7.50 -26.36 12.59
N HIS A 116 6.90 -27.25 13.35
CA HIS A 116 6.97 -27.29 14.79
C HIS A 116 7.99 -28.32 15.24
N LYS A 117 9.08 -27.87 15.87
CA LYS A 117 10.07 -28.77 16.48
C LYS A 117 9.51 -29.36 17.76
N ILE A 118 9.48 -30.69 17.85
CA ILE A 118 8.98 -31.38 19.04
C ILE A 118 10.05 -31.29 20.13
N LYS A 119 9.70 -30.66 21.25
CA LYS A 119 10.51 -30.65 22.48
C LYS A 119 10.14 -31.86 23.36
N LEU A 120 11.02 -32.27 24.28
CA LEU A 120 10.74 -33.34 25.25
C LEU A 120 9.44 -33.10 26.04
N SER A 121 9.14 -31.85 26.39
CA SER A 121 7.91 -31.48 27.12
C SER A 121 6.62 -31.62 26.29
N THR A 122 6.72 -31.56 24.97
CA THR A 122 5.60 -31.76 24.03
C THR A 122 5.34 -33.24 23.74
N ALA A 123 6.36 -34.10 23.92
CA ALA A 123 6.27 -35.54 23.73
C ALA A 123 5.31 -36.24 24.72
N SER A 124 4.95 -35.59 25.82
CA SER A 124 4.11 -36.19 26.87
C SER A 124 2.63 -36.32 26.48
N TYR A 125 2.14 -35.48 25.56
CA TYR A 125 0.73 -35.45 25.17
C TYR A 125 0.49 -35.62 23.66
N LEU A 126 1.56 -35.65 22.85
CA LEU A 126 1.50 -35.97 21.43
C LEU A 126 1.61 -37.48 21.21
N PRO A 127 0.85 -38.06 20.25
CA PRO A 127 0.98 -39.46 19.86
C PRO A 127 2.42 -39.84 19.49
N ALA A 128 2.82 -41.09 19.76
CA ALA A 128 4.19 -41.58 19.52
C ALA A 128 4.59 -41.47 18.04
N GLU A 129 3.64 -41.65 17.12
CA GLU A 129 3.80 -41.54 15.68
C GLU A 129 4.25 -40.13 15.24
N LEU A 130 3.80 -39.10 15.97
CA LEU A 130 4.20 -37.72 15.72
C LEU A 130 5.51 -37.39 16.44
N THR A 131 5.66 -37.85 17.68
CA THR A 131 6.84 -37.59 18.52
C THR A 131 8.13 -38.16 17.91
N SER A 132 8.06 -39.30 17.21
CA SER A 132 9.20 -39.92 16.54
C SER A 132 9.79 -39.11 15.37
N LYS A 133 9.03 -38.18 14.77
CA LYS A 133 9.44 -37.43 13.58
C LYS A 133 10.39 -36.25 13.88
N GLY A 134 10.50 -35.82 15.14
CA GLY A 134 11.34 -34.71 15.59
C GLY A 134 10.88 -33.31 15.17
N THR A 135 10.28 -33.17 13.98
CA THR A 135 9.60 -31.95 13.51
C THR A 135 8.31 -32.35 12.81
N ILE A 136 7.23 -31.61 13.08
CA ILE A 136 5.93 -31.84 12.45
C ILE A 136 5.40 -30.58 11.77
N LEU A 137 4.70 -30.74 10.66
CA LEU A 137 4.09 -29.65 9.91
C LEU A 137 2.68 -29.36 10.43
N LEU A 138 2.50 -28.18 11.01
CA LEU A 138 1.24 -27.77 11.63
C LEU A 138 0.64 -26.59 10.90
N CYS A 139 -0.68 -26.55 10.75
CA CYS A 139 -1.36 -25.29 10.43
C CYS A 139 -1.19 -24.31 11.60
N LEU A 140 -1.24 -23.00 11.33
CA LEU A 140 -1.05 -21.96 12.35
C LEU A 140 -1.95 -22.15 13.58
N GLN A 141 -3.20 -22.60 13.38
CA GLN A 141 -4.11 -22.88 14.48
C GLN A 141 -3.63 -24.03 15.37
N ALA A 142 -3.18 -25.13 14.78
CA ALA A 142 -2.64 -26.27 15.52
C ALA A 142 -1.32 -25.91 16.21
N ALA A 143 -0.46 -25.14 15.55
CA ALA A 143 0.78 -24.65 16.15
C ALA A 143 0.52 -23.77 17.39
N ASN A 144 -0.44 -22.85 17.30
CA ASN A 144 -0.84 -22.01 18.42
C ASN A 144 -1.45 -22.82 19.57
N ALA A 145 -2.25 -23.84 19.27
CA ALA A 145 -2.81 -24.74 20.28
C ALA A 145 -1.70 -25.48 21.05
N VAL A 146 -0.72 -26.05 20.33
CA VAL A 146 0.43 -26.74 20.95
C VAL A 146 1.24 -25.80 21.83
N LEU A 147 1.49 -24.56 21.38
CA LEU A 147 2.19 -23.55 22.19
C LEU A 147 1.40 -23.14 23.43
N TRP A 148 0.08 -22.98 23.31
CA TRP A 148 -0.79 -22.65 24.44
C TRP A 148 -0.80 -23.77 25.49
N PHE A 149 -1.00 -25.02 25.06
CA PHE A 149 -0.94 -26.19 25.94
C PHE A 149 0.41 -26.33 26.64
N TRP A 150 1.51 -26.03 25.95
CA TRP A 150 2.83 -26.03 26.57
C TRP A 150 2.96 -24.97 27.67
N ARG A 151 2.48 -23.75 27.44
CA ARG A 151 2.53 -22.67 28.45
C ARG A 151 1.69 -23.03 29.68
N THR A 152 0.48 -23.54 29.49
CA THR A 152 -0.39 -23.92 30.62
C THR A 152 0.18 -25.10 31.42
N LEU A 153 0.84 -26.05 30.76
CA LEU A 153 1.53 -27.14 31.46
C LEU A 153 2.74 -26.66 32.27
N GLN A 154 3.46 -25.62 31.81
CA GLN A 154 4.55 -25.02 32.61
C GLN A 154 4.03 -24.29 33.84
N GLU A 155 2.89 -23.61 33.73
CA GLU A 155 2.25 -22.89 34.83
C GLU A 155 1.68 -23.81 35.91
N GLN A 156 1.32 -25.06 35.58
CA GLN A 156 0.87 -26.06 36.57
C GLN A 156 2.00 -26.86 37.24
N GLN A 157 3.25 -26.66 36.83
CA GLN A 157 4.44 -27.30 37.43
C GLN A 157 5.16 -26.40 38.46
N TYR A 158 4.60 -25.23 38.76
CA TYR A 158 5.01 -24.31 39.83
C TYR A 158 3.84 -24.04 40.77
#